data_AF-A0A1Y0BHC0-F1
#
_entry.id   AF-A0A1Y0BHC0-F1
#
_cell.length_a   1.000
_cell.length_b   1.000
_cell.length_c   1.000
_cell.angle_alpha   90.00
_cell.angle_beta   90.00
_cell.angle_gamma   90.00
#
_symmetry.space_group_name_H-M   'P 1'
#
loop_
_entity.id
_entity.type
_entity.pdbx_description
1 polymer ?
#
loop_
_entity_poly.entity_id
_entity_poly.type
_entity_poly.pdbx_seq_one_letter_code
_entity_poly.pdbx_strand_id
1 'polypeptide(L)'
;MKQRAKRHQSCRRCWCADVADTLEVLANLITCPIPLSQRGRTGRPTEDERAMVHTELLRFHGPILVAPKDRKGPQEMPRNRGNIFAALASDAAMAAMEPASFRPRIWLQHTHLSRGLSAADIALLEIMITAVRQQNFPELPIALPAQHIVRQMGWKKNPRYLQEAIDRLLRGSFQITKWEDGIRYKKRTSFRLLSDAFLSEDCYGTPTLEFKISDDLATIIQSRQRYAYVEIGALTRMRSRWSQAIYKTLVLHQWQRWQDTRPGLDEEVIVDLDMATLAQKIGWLQPSDLFKPSVFKREVVARLGADLVHVKAFSSTVKVSGTATLRVKMALVPAHWRVLQTPRDPNADDSELRALDAPEVRVSHALFQRGEHYLGYSRIALYNTWLLALHEACSATPMDEGYFTDTLRGSRLLEALERRKADDVCWALLIAQMSRPTLLRYADSDEIIKCARNARRRRAIQVDTPWSDAAKAECKATIEPETGQPLSVLASWHRAQIYELYYRRLQKRAAEQAADMRAQEARLGIVEVEEIDVPLTEEELMRFHVEQFETDATASRAETMWENDLADDGDNSRYMLEDIDLEMRHVPF
;
A
#
# COMPACT_ATOMS: atom_id res chain seq x y z
N MET A 1 -52.59 16.84 -7.15
CA MET A 1 -52.27 15.60 -6.40
C MET A 1 -52.44 14.30 -7.21
N LYS A 2 -53.47 14.12 -8.04
CA LYS A 2 -53.66 12.89 -8.87
C LYS A 2 -52.54 12.59 -9.89
N GLN A 3 -51.80 13.60 -10.38
CA GLN A 3 -50.62 13.39 -11.26
C GLN A 3 -49.36 12.87 -10.52
N ARG A 4 -49.27 13.05 -9.19
CA ARG A 4 -48.11 12.59 -8.39
C ARG A 4 -48.19 11.09 -8.08
N ALA A 5 -49.41 10.54 -8.01
CA ALA A 5 -49.66 9.11 -7.81
C ALA A 5 -49.31 8.26 -9.05
N LYS A 6 -49.59 8.75 -10.28
CA LYS A 6 -49.23 8.03 -11.53
C LYS A 6 -47.73 7.88 -11.76
N ARG A 7 -46.89 8.80 -11.23
CA ARG A 7 -45.42 8.71 -11.35
C ARG A 7 -44.79 7.68 -10.40
N HIS A 8 -45.36 7.43 -9.23
CA HIS A 8 -44.86 6.39 -8.32
C HIS A 8 -45.22 4.95 -8.76
N GLN A 9 -46.28 4.78 -9.54
CA GLN A 9 -46.72 3.46 -10.02
C GLN A 9 -45.84 2.94 -11.19
N SER A 10 -45.23 3.84 -11.97
CA SER A 10 -44.28 3.50 -13.06
C SER A 10 -42.92 3.01 -12.53
N CYS A 11 -42.42 3.55 -11.41
CA CYS A 11 -41.16 3.09 -10.80
C CYS A 11 -41.26 1.71 -10.13
N ARG A 12 -42.42 1.31 -9.60
CA ARG A 12 -42.60 -0.02 -8.99
C ARG A 12 -42.66 -1.15 -10.02
N ARG A 13 -43.15 -0.88 -11.25
CA ARG A 13 -43.21 -1.92 -12.30
C ARG A 13 -41.86 -2.27 -12.91
N CYS A 14 -40.91 -1.33 -12.97
CA CYS A 14 -39.57 -1.61 -13.51
C CYS A 14 -38.72 -2.43 -12.52
N TRP A 15 -38.92 -2.24 -11.21
CA TRP A 15 -38.14 -2.94 -10.20
C TRP A 15 -38.59 -4.39 -9.96
N CYS A 16 -39.87 -4.70 -10.21
CA CYS A 16 -40.39 -6.07 -10.10
C CYS A 16 -40.05 -6.94 -11.34
N ALA A 17 -39.80 -6.33 -12.50
CA ALA A 17 -39.42 -7.08 -13.72
C ALA A 17 -38.00 -7.65 -13.62
N ASP A 18 -37.02 -6.84 -13.19
CA ASP A 18 -35.63 -7.29 -13.08
C ASP A 18 -35.42 -8.41 -12.04
N VAL A 19 -36.21 -8.42 -10.96
CA VAL A 19 -36.15 -9.46 -9.93
C VAL A 19 -36.84 -10.75 -10.39
N ALA A 20 -37.93 -10.65 -11.16
CA ALA A 20 -38.62 -11.81 -11.71
C ALA A 20 -37.76 -12.52 -12.77
N ASP A 21 -37.13 -11.76 -13.68
CA ASP A 21 -36.26 -12.31 -14.73
C ASP A 21 -35.03 -13.00 -14.12
N THR A 22 -34.47 -12.46 -13.02
CA THR A 22 -33.36 -13.09 -12.31
C THR A 22 -33.77 -14.38 -11.60
N LEU A 23 -34.99 -14.43 -11.03
CA LEU A 23 -35.52 -15.63 -10.39
C LEU A 23 -35.93 -16.71 -11.40
N GLU A 24 -36.39 -16.33 -12.59
CA GLU A 24 -36.73 -17.25 -13.68
C GLU A 24 -35.48 -17.87 -14.30
N VAL A 25 -34.39 -17.11 -14.45
CA VAL A 25 -33.07 -17.63 -14.87
C VAL A 25 -32.51 -18.60 -13.83
N LEU A 26 -32.66 -18.31 -12.52
CA LEU A 26 -32.25 -19.23 -11.46
C LEU A 26 -33.11 -20.50 -11.39
N ALA A 27 -34.43 -20.39 -11.63
CA ALA A 27 -35.32 -21.54 -11.67
C ALA A 27 -35.03 -22.47 -12.86
N ASN A 28 -34.63 -21.92 -14.01
CA ASN A 28 -34.26 -22.67 -15.20
C ASN A 28 -32.85 -23.31 -15.12
N LEU A 29 -31.95 -22.77 -14.29
CA LEU A 29 -30.63 -23.38 -14.03
C LEU A 29 -30.70 -24.57 -13.06
N ILE A 30 -31.71 -24.59 -12.17
CA ILE A 30 -31.93 -25.70 -11.22
C ILE A 30 -32.61 -26.90 -11.93
N THR A 31 -33.21 -26.70 -13.10
CA THR A 31 -33.91 -27.73 -13.88
C THR A 31 -33.10 -28.20 -15.11
N CYS A 32 -31.86 -28.66 -14.91
CA CYS A 32 -31.23 -29.54 -15.90
C CYS A 32 -31.86 -30.94 -15.83
N PRO A 33 -32.41 -31.51 -16.93
CA PRO A 33 -33.02 -32.82 -16.90
C PRO A 33 -31.94 -33.90 -17.04
N ILE A 34 -31.46 -34.44 -15.92
CA ILE A 34 -30.79 -35.75 -15.92
C ILE A 34 -31.89 -36.81 -16.04
N PRO A 35 -31.78 -37.81 -16.94
CA PRO A 35 -32.79 -38.86 -17.08
C PRO A 35 -33.01 -39.61 -15.76
N LEU A 36 -34.27 -39.75 -15.35
CA LEU A 36 -34.72 -40.39 -14.09
C LEU A 36 -34.36 -41.88 -13.98
N SER A 37 -33.76 -42.50 -14.99
CA SER A 37 -33.45 -43.94 -15.02
C SER A 37 -32.19 -44.34 -14.23
N GLN A 38 -31.46 -43.41 -13.60
CA GLN A 38 -30.25 -43.72 -12.83
C GLN A 38 -30.29 -43.30 -11.35
N ARG A 39 -31.41 -42.78 -10.83
CA ARG A 39 -31.49 -42.46 -9.39
C ARG A 39 -31.81 -43.70 -8.56
N GLY A 40 -30.82 -44.16 -7.80
CA GLY A 40 -31.02 -45.09 -6.69
C GLY A 40 -31.97 -44.52 -5.62
N ARG A 41 -32.58 -45.43 -4.83
CA ARG A 41 -33.74 -45.25 -3.92
C ARG A 41 -33.69 -44.10 -2.90
N THR A 42 -32.61 -43.35 -2.76
CA THR A 42 -32.49 -42.31 -1.73
C THR A 42 -32.60 -40.89 -2.26
N GLY A 43 -32.62 -40.67 -3.59
CA GLY A 43 -32.86 -39.35 -4.20
C GLY A 43 -31.87 -38.25 -3.79
N ARG A 44 -30.79 -38.59 -3.07
CA ARG A 44 -29.76 -37.64 -2.65
C ARG A 44 -28.59 -37.70 -3.64
N PRO A 45 -28.06 -36.53 -4.06
CA PRO A 45 -26.85 -36.50 -4.87
C PRO A 45 -25.69 -37.12 -4.08
N THR A 46 -24.90 -37.91 -4.79
CA THR A 46 -23.64 -38.50 -4.32
C THR A 46 -22.62 -37.41 -3.98
N GLU A 47 -21.61 -37.76 -3.20
CA GLU A 47 -20.56 -36.82 -2.76
C GLU A 47 -19.76 -36.27 -3.95
N ASP A 48 -19.52 -37.10 -4.97
CA ASP A 48 -18.89 -36.69 -6.23
C ASP A 48 -19.76 -35.74 -7.06
N GLU A 49 -21.09 -35.95 -7.11
CA GLU A 49 -22.02 -35.03 -7.76
C GLU A 49 -22.06 -33.68 -7.02
N ARG A 50 -21.96 -33.68 -5.68
CA ARG A 50 -21.86 -32.44 -4.90
C ARG A 50 -20.52 -31.74 -5.12
N ALA A 51 -19.41 -32.48 -5.19
CA ALA A 51 -18.09 -31.92 -5.47
C ALA A 51 -18.00 -31.34 -6.89
N MET A 52 -18.62 -32.00 -7.88
CA MET A 52 -18.68 -31.52 -9.26
C MET A 52 -19.55 -30.25 -9.38
N VAL A 53 -20.72 -30.23 -8.75
CA VAL A 53 -21.59 -29.04 -8.69
C VAL A 53 -20.92 -27.90 -7.93
N HIS A 54 -20.19 -28.18 -6.83
CA HIS A 54 -19.42 -27.18 -6.10
C HIS A 54 -18.25 -26.63 -6.93
N THR A 55 -17.58 -27.46 -7.73
CA THR A 55 -16.48 -27.06 -8.62
C THR A 55 -16.97 -26.21 -9.81
N GLU A 56 -18.12 -26.57 -10.40
CA GLU A 56 -18.75 -25.76 -11.46
C GLU A 56 -19.39 -24.48 -10.92
N LEU A 57 -19.95 -24.49 -9.71
CA LEU A 57 -20.40 -23.28 -9.01
C LEU A 57 -19.21 -22.35 -8.68
N LEU A 58 -18.03 -22.88 -8.32
CA LEU A 58 -16.83 -22.06 -8.12
C LEU A 58 -16.26 -21.52 -9.45
N ARG A 59 -16.42 -22.24 -10.56
CA ARG A 59 -16.04 -21.76 -11.91
C ARG A 59 -16.97 -20.65 -12.42
N PHE A 60 -18.29 -20.78 -12.26
CA PHE A 60 -19.27 -19.79 -12.72
C PHE A 60 -19.52 -18.65 -11.72
N HIS A 61 -19.40 -18.95 -10.43
CA HIS A 61 -19.68 -18.04 -9.32
C HIS A 61 -18.56 -18.05 -8.28
N GLY A 62 -17.30 -17.91 -8.72
CA GLY A 62 -16.23 -17.44 -7.83
C GLY A 62 -16.78 -16.29 -6.97
N PRO A 63 -16.48 -16.27 -5.66
CA PRO A 63 -17.32 -15.71 -4.61
C PRO A 63 -17.92 -14.39 -5.07
N ILE A 64 -19.25 -14.36 -5.21
CA ILE A 64 -20.00 -13.14 -5.49
C ILE A 64 -19.91 -12.27 -4.24
N LEU A 65 -18.78 -11.56 -4.11
CA LEU A 65 -18.69 -10.40 -3.27
C LEU A 65 -19.53 -9.33 -3.96
N VAL A 66 -20.83 -9.32 -3.62
CA VAL A 66 -21.67 -8.15 -3.79
C VAL A 66 -20.89 -7.01 -3.13
N ALA A 67 -20.38 -6.07 -3.94
CA ALA A 67 -19.79 -4.84 -3.41
C ALA A 67 -20.80 -4.29 -2.38
N PRO A 68 -20.41 -4.11 -1.10
CA PRO A 68 -21.37 -3.81 -0.06
C PRO A 68 -22.09 -2.52 -0.42
N LYS A 69 -23.35 -2.66 -0.86
CA LYS A 69 -24.25 -1.53 -1.03
C LYS A 69 -24.45 -0.93 0.35
N ASP A 70 -24.06 0.33 0.47
CA ASP A 70 -24.42 1.22 1.56
C ASP A 70 -23.94 0.81 2.97
N ARG A 71 -22.62 0.65 3.16
CA ARG A 71 -22.07 0.86 4.52
C ARG A 71 -22.24 2.34 4.89
N LYS A 72 -23.29 2.65 5.66
CA LYS A 72 -23.60 3.97 6.26
C LYS A 72 -22.61 4.39 7.37
N GLY A 73 -21.34 4.02 7.25
CA GLY A 73 -20.27 4.56 8.11
C GLY A 73 -19.68 5.82 7.46
N PRO A 74 -19.09 6.74 8.24
CA PRO A 74 -18.29 7.81 7.67
C PRO A 74 -17.14 7.19 6.88
N GLN A 75 -17.25 7.17 5.55
CA GLN A 75 -16.17 6.70 4.70
C GLN A 75 -14.97 7.63 4.92
N GLU A 76 -13.88 7.08 5.46
CA GLU A 76 -12.63 7.82 5.67
C GLU A 76 -12.18 8.42 4.33
N MET A 77 -11.72 9.67 4.38
CA MET A 77 -11.16 10.30 3.18
C MET A 77 -9.91 9.53 2.73
N PRO A 78 -9.78 9.21 1.45
CA PRO A 78 -8.55 8.60 0.94
C PRO A 78 -7.36 9.50 1.26
N ARG A 79 -6.27 8.95 1.81
CA ARG A 79 -5.08 9.76 2.06
C ARG A 79 -4.31 10.01 0.77
N ASN A 80 -3.52 11.09 0.75
CA ASN A 80 -2.50 11.27 -0.27
C ASN A 80 -1.51 10.10 -0.24
N ARG A 81 -1.01 9.73 -1.42
CA ARG A 81 0.08 8.78 -1.57
C ARG A 81 1.37 9.59 -1.67
N GLY A 82 2.35 9.24 -0.83
CA GLY A 82 3.58 10.02 -0.70
C GLY A 82 3.39 11.35 0.05
N ASN A 83 4.50 11.96 0.44
CA ASN A 83 4.53 13.26 1.11
C ASN A 83 4.96 14.32 0.10
N ILE A 84 4.07 15.27 -0.25
CA ILE A 84 4.39 16.30 -1.24
C ILE A 84 5.49 17.24 -0.75
N PHE A 85 5.53 17.57 0.55
CA PHE A 85 6.56 18.44 1.11
C PHE A 85 7.95 17.82 0.98
N ALA A 86 8.07 16.53 1.29
CA ALA A 86 9.33 15.81 1.13
C ALA A 86 9.69 15.58 -0.35
N ALA A 87 8.69 15.33 -1.21
CA ALA A 87 8.90 15.12 -2.64
C ALA A 87 9.39 16.39 -3.37
N LEU A 88 8.98 17.58 -2.92
CA LEU A 88 9.40 18.85 -3.52
C LEU A 88 10.90 19.14 -3.31
N ALA A 89 11.55 18.57 -2.29
CA ALA A 89 12.94 18.85 -1.95
C ALA A 89 13.94 18.62 -3.11
N SER A 90 13.68 17.64 -3.98
CA SER A 90 14.50 17.38 -5.18
C SER A 90 13.75 16.62 -6.27
N ASP A 91 14.24 16.71 -7.52
CA ASP A 91 13.65 15.98 -8.66
C ASP A 91 13.75 14.46 -8.46
N ALA A 92 14.83 14.00 -7.82
CA ALA A 92 15.01 12.60 -7.43
C ALA A 92 13.96 12.18 -6.38
N ALA A 93 13.70 13.02 -5.37
CA ALA A 93 12.65 12.77 -4.39
C ALA A 93 11.26 12.74 -5.04
N MET A 94 10.95 13.68 -5.94
CA MET A 94 9.71 13.68 -6.71
C MET A 94 9.56 12.42 -7.56
N ALA A 95 10.64 11.95 -8.20
CA ALA A 95 10.66 10.75 -9.01
C ALA A 95 10.56 9.44 -8.19
N ALA A 96 11.10 9.41 -6.97
CA ALA A 96 11.11 8.25 -6.09
C ALA A 96 9.85 8.14 -5.20
N MET A 97 9.31 9.27 -4.75
CA MET A 97 8.09 9.31 -3.94
C MET A 97 6.82 9.24 -4.78
N GLU A 98 6.84 9.86 -5.97
CA GLU A 98 5.70 9.93 -6.90
C GLU A 98 4.41 10.35 -6.19
N PRO A 99 4.40 11.54 -5.56
CA PRO A 99 3.24 11.95 -4.80
C PRO A 99 2.00 11.94 -5.70
N ALA A 100 0.96 11.25 -5.24
CA ALA A 100 -0.30 11.14 -5.93
C ALA A 100 -1.43 11.50 -4.97
N SER A 101 -2.37 12.30 -5.44
CA SER A 101 -3.44 12.80 -4.60
C SER A 101 -4.77 12.52 -5.26
N PHE A 102 -5.74 12.07 -4.47
CA PHE A 102 -7.04 11.76 -5.03
C PHE A 102 -7.75 13.05 -5.46
N ARG A 103 -8.49 12.95 -6.55
CA ARG A 103 -9.36 13.99 -7.04
C ARG A 103 -10.76 13.44 -7.22
N PRO A 104 -11.78 14.15 -6.72
CA PRO A 104 -13.15 13.72 -6.93
C PRO A 104 -13.50 13.85 -8.41
N ARG A 105 -14.42 13.01 -8.86
CA ARG A 105 -14.85 12.93 -10.25
C ARG A 105 -15.32 14.28 -10.79
N ILE A 106 -16.00 15.08 -9.97
CA ILE A 106 -16.44 16.42 -10.36
C ILE A 106 -15.27 17.35 -10.74
N TRP A 107 -14.13 17.23 -10.05
CA TRP A 107 -12.91 17.95 -10.40
C TRP A 107 -12.28 17.41 -11.69
N LEU A 108 -12.28 16.09 -11.87
CA LEU A 108 -11.64 15.43 -13.02
C LEU A 108 -12.43 15.53 -14.32
N GLN A 109 -13.76 15.49 -14.26
CA GLN A 109 -14.63 15.33 -15.43
C GLN A 109 -15.38 16.61 -15.80
N HIS A 110 -15.81 17.39 -14.81
CA HIS A 110 -16.80 18.44 -15.01
C HIS A 110 -16.23 19.84 -14.76
N THR A 111 -14.94 19.95 -14.46
CA THR A 111 -14.28 21.22 -14.16
C THR A 111 -13.46 21.73 -15.34
N HIS A 112 -13.73 22.96 -15.75
CA HIS A 112 -12.99 23.66 -16.80
C HIS A 112 -12.23 24.83 -16.21
N LEU A 113 -10.90 24.80 -16.33
CA LEU A 113 -10.03 25.90 -15.88
C LEU A 113 -9.97 27.01 -16.93
N SER A 114 -9.89 28.25 -16.46
CA SER A 114 -9.74 29.43 -17.32
C SER A 114 -8.62 29.28 -18.37
N ARG A 115 -8.84 29.82 -19.57
CA ARG A 115 -7.93 29.66 -20.73
C ARG A 115 -6.55 30.32 -20.54
N GLY A 116 -6.43 31.29 -19.63
CA GLY A 116 -5.18 32.01 -19.36
C GLY A 116 -4.11 31.22 -18.61
N LEU A 117 -4.43 30.01 -18.11
CA LEU A 117 -3.49 29.18 -17.36
C LEU A 117 -2.65 28.29 -18.30
N SER A 118 -1.34 28.28 -18.09
CA SER A 118 -0.39 27.37 -18.73
C SER A 118 -0.41 25.98 -18.08
N ALA A 119 0.29 25.01 -18.69
CA ALA A 119 0.48 23.68 -18.07
C ALA A 119 1.21 23.78 -16.72
N ALA A 120 2.17 24.70 -16.61
CA ALA A 120 2.90 24.94 -15.37
C ALA A 120 1.97 25.53 -14.29
N ASP A 121 1.13 26.51 -14.63
CA ASP A 121 0.20 27.08 -13.64
C ASP A 121 -0.77 26.01 -13.11
N ILE A 122 -1.26 25.11 -13.97
CA ILE A 122 -2.15 24.01 -13.58
C ILE A 122 -1.42 22.99 -12.71
N ALA A 123 -0.17 22.64 -13.04
CA ALA A 123 0.62 21.74 -12.21
C ALA A 123 0.94 22.35 -10.84
N LEU A 124 1.22 23.66 -10.75
CA LEU A 124 1.36 24.38 -9.48
C LEU A 124 0.07 24.31 -8.66
N LEU A 125 -1.08 24.60 -9.27
CA LEU A 125 -2.38 24.45 -8.61
C LEU A 125 -2.59 23.03 -8.06
N GLU A 126 -2.20 22.01 -8.82
CA GLU A 126 -2.34 20.61 -8.39
C GLU A 126 -1.39 20.23 -7.25
N ILE A 127 -0.19 20.82 -7.18
CA ILE A 127 0.70 20.74 -6.02
C ILE A 127 0.04 21.38 -4.79
N MET A 128 -0.49 22.61 -4.95
CA MET A 128 -1.15 23.36 -3.88
C MET A 128 -2.36 22.60 -3.31
N ILE A 129 -3.24 22.09 -4.18
CA ILE A 129 -4.37 21.24 -3.77
C ILE A 129 -3.87 20.01 -3.01
N THR A 130 -2.80 19.37 -3.48
CA THR A 130 -2.23 18.20 -2.82
C THR A 130 -1.71 18.52 -1.42
N ALA A 131 -1.02 19.65 -1.25
CA ALA A 131 -0.53 20.12 0.05
C ALA A 131 -1.68 20.41 1.03
N VAL A 132 -2.74 21.09 0.57
CA VAL A 132 -3.96 21.34 1.37
C VAL A 132 -4.57 20.05 1.88
N ARG A 133 -4.70 19.06 1.00
CA ARG A 133 -5.24 17.76 1.40
C ARG A 133 -4.35 17.04 2.40
N GLN A 134 -3.04 17.15 2.26
CA GLN A 134 -2.11 16.46 3.16
C GLN A 134 -2.18 17.02 4.58
N GLN A 135 -2.46 18.32 4.71
CA GLN A 135 -2.66 18.99 6.00
C GLN A 135 -4.13 19.00 6.46
N ASN A 136 -5.01 18.21 5.82
CA ASN A 136 -6.43 18.11 6.15
C ASN A 136 -7.20 19.46 6.13
N PHE A 137 -6.93 20.32 5.14
CA PHE A 137 -7.62 21.61 4.96
C PHE A 137 -7.51 22.54 6.17
N PRO A 138 -6.29 23.00 6.51
CA PRO A 138 -6.12 23.95 7.61
C PRO A 138 -6.85 25.27 7.34
N GLU A 139 -7.30 25.94 8.40
CA GLU A 139 -7.88 27.29 8.30
C GLU A 139 -6.83 28.34 7.90
N LEU A 140 -5.58 28.10 8.31
CA LEU A 140 -4.40 28.94 8.07
C LEU A 140 -3.83 28.74 6.65
N PRO A 141 -3.13 29.74 6.11
CA PRO A 141 -2.38 29.59 4.87
C PRO A 141 -1.36 28.46 4.96
N ILE A 142 -1.15 27.79 3.83
CA ILE A 142 -0.16 26.72 3.72
C ILE A 142 1.09 27.29 3.10
N ALA A 143 2.23 27.04 3.75
CA ALA A 143 3.54 27.40 3.25
C ALA A 143 4.16 26.25 2.44
N LEU A 144 4.68 26.57 1.26
CA LEU A 144 5.52 25.68 0.45
C LEU A 144 6.86 26.36 0.13
N PRO A 145 7.99 25.64 0.15
CA PRO A 145 9.29 26.22 -0.20
C PRO A 145 9.32 26.65 -1.68
N ALA A 146 9.39 27.97 -1.92
CA ALA A 146 9.26 28.54 -3.27
C ALA A 146 10.39 28.09 -4.19
N GLN A 147 11.61 27.99 -3.67
CA GLN A 147 12.78 27.55 -4.41
C GLN A 147 12.61 26.12 -4.98
N HIS A 148 11.97 25.23 -4.20
CA HIS A 148 11.69 23.87 -4.62
C HIS A 148 10.64 23.83 -5.73
N ILE A 149 9.59 24.65 -5.63
CA ILE A 149 8.59 24.80 -6.69
C ILE A 149 9.25 25.28 -7.99
N VAL A 150 10.00 26.38 -7.95
CA VAL A 150 10.68 26.93 -9.14
C VAL A 150 11.53 25.87 -9.85
N ARG A 151 12.25 25.05 -9.07
CA ARG A 151 13.04 23.92 -9.58
C ARG A 151 12.17 22.87 -10.25
N GLN A 152 11.13 22.36 -9.57
CA GLN A 152 10.24 21.33 -10.09
C GLN A 152 9.52 21.74 -11.37
N MET A 153 9.20 23.03 -11.51
CA MET A 153 8.52 23.57 -12.69
C MET A 153 9.48 23.83 -13.87
N GLY A 154 10.78 23.65 -13.69
CA GLY A 154 11.80 23.94 -14.70
C GLY A 154 11.91 25.43 -15.03
N TRP A 155 11.40 26.31 -14.16
CA TRP A 155 11.58 27.75 -14.32
C TRP A 155 13.03 28.09 -14.01
N LYS A 156 13.71 28.82 -14.91
CA LYS A 156 15.17 29.07 -14.90
C LYS A 156 15.66 29.84 -13.66
N LYS A 157 15.57 29.24 -12.46
CA LYS A 157 15.83 29.84 -11.13
C LYS A 157 15.28 31.26 -10.94
N ASN A 158 14.32 31.68 -11.76
CA ASN A 158 13.82 33.05 -11.77
C ASN A 158 12.49 33.09 -11.00
N PRO A 159 12.47 33.64 -9.77
CA PRO A 159 11.29 33.67 -8.92
C PRO A 159 10.15 34.49 -9.54
N ARG A 160 10.42 35.36 -10.51
CA ARG A 160 9.36 36.11 -11.23
C ARG A 160 8.36 35.19 -11.91
N TYR A 161 8.80 34.04 -12.44
CA TYR A 161 7.87 33.08 -13.05
C TYR A 161 6.89 32.50 -12.03
N LEU A 162 7.32 32.31 -10.78
CA LEU A 162 6.44 31.86 -9.71
C LEU A 162 5.43 32.96 -9.35
N GLN A 163 5.88 34.20 -9.20
CA GLN A 163 4.97 35.32 -8.94
C GLN A 163 3.95 35.49 -10.07
N GLU A 164 4.37 35.45 -11.34
CA GLU A 164 3.46 35.52 -12.48
C GLU A 164 2.45 34.36 -12.50
N ALA A 165 2.88 33.15 -12.12
CA ALA A 165 1.99 32.00 -12.00
C ALA A 165 0.96 32.19 -10.87
N ILE A 166 1.40 32.69 -9.71
CA ILE A 166 0.52 33.03 -8.57
C ILE A 166 -0.52 34.08 -9.00
N ASP A 167 -0.08 35.16 -9.64
CA ASP A 167 -0.94 36.22 -10.15
C ASP A 167 -2.00 35.69 -11.14
N ARG A 168 -1.58 34.77 -12.03
CA ARG A 168 -2.51 34.09 -12.95
C ARG A 168 -3.49 33.17 -12.22
N LEU A 169 -3.06 32.47 -11.17
CA LEU A 169 -3.93 31.60 -10.37
C LEU A 169 -4.92 32.39 -9.50
N LEU A 170 -4.50 33.54 -8.94
CA LEU A 170 -5.35 34.47 -8.18
C LEU A 170 -6.48 35.07 -9.05
N ARG A 171 -6.15 35.48 -10.28
CA ARG A 171 -7.14 35.94 -11.27
C ARG A 171 -7.90 34.79 -11.94
N GLY A 172 -7.33 33.59 -11.86
CA GLY A 172 -7.83 32.39 -12.50
C GLY A 172 -9.12 31.89 -11.87
N SER A 173 -9.94 31.28 -12.71
CA SER A 173 -11.20 30.70 -12.29
C SER A 173 -11.42 29.32 -12.88
N PHE A 174 -12.41 28.63 -12.36
CA PHE A 174 -12.92 27.39 -12.90
C PHE A 174 -14.45 27.41 -13.04
N GLN A 175 -14.96 26.60 -13.96
CA GLN A 175 -16.39 26.42 -14.20
C GLN A 175 -16.75 24.96 -14.04
N ILE A 176 -17.95 24.69 -13.55
CA ILE A 176 -18.49 23.33 -13.46
C ILE A 176 -19.62 23.18 -14.48
N THR A 177 -19.46 22.27 -15.43
CA THR A 177 -20.42 22.06 -16.53
C THR A 177 -21.56 21.12 -16.17
N LYS A 178 -21.34 20.19 -15.24
CA LYS A 178 -22.36 19.25 -14.78
C LYS A 178 -22.19 18.99 -13.29
N TRP A 179 -23.32 19.04 -12.58
CA TRP A 179 -23.39 18.68 -11.18
C TRP A 179 -23.95 17.26 -11.05
N GLU A 180 -23.27 16.44 -10.26
CA GLU A 180 -23.76 15.13 -9.83
C GLU A 180 -24.41 15.29 -8.44
N ASP A 181 -25.40 14.44 -8.12
CA ASP A 181 -25.95 14.26 -6.76
C ASP A 181 -26.87 15.33 -6.17
N GLY A 182 -27.68 16.01 -6.99
CA GLY A 182 -28.86 16.75 -6.51
C GLY A 182 -28.60 18.07 -5.79
N ILE A 183 -27.34 18.44 -5.55
CA ILE A 183 -26.96 19.77 -5.04
C ILE A 183 -27.02 20.77 -6.19
N ARG A 184 -28.07 21.61 -6.21
CA ARG A 184 -28.21 22.70 -7.19
C ARG A 184 -27.47 23.92 -6.69
N TYR A 185 -26.26 24.16 -7.20
CA TYR A 185 -25.68 25.50 -7.08
C TYR A 185 -26.43 26.43 -8.03
N LYS A 186 -26.95 27.55 -7.50
CA LYS A 186 -27.47 28.65 -8.34
C LYS A 186 -26.39 28.98 -9.37
N LYS A 187 -26.81 29.20 -10.62
CA LYS A 187 -26.05 29.44 -11.86
C LYS A 187 -24.87 30.43 -11.70
N ARG A 188 -23.87 30.11 -10.89
CA ARG A 188 -22.57 30.78 -10.82
C ARG A 188 -21.74 30.16 -11.91
N THR A 189 -21.43 30.98 -12.90
CA THR A 189 -20.70 30.60 -14.12
C THR A 189 -19.20 30.47 -13.90
N SER A 190 -18.65 30.90 -12.76
CA SER A 190 -17.21 30.94 -12.52
C SER A 190 -16.89 31.04 -11.03
N PHE A 191 -15.98 30.20 -10.55
CA PHE A 191 -15.49 30.14 -9.17
C PHE A 191 -13.99 30.47 -9.14
N ARG A 192 -13.51 31.15 -8.09
CA ARG A 192 -12.07 31.48 -7.96
C ARG A 192 -11.26 30.23 -7.61
N LEU A 193 -10.00 30.17 -8.04
CA LEU A 193 -9.10 29.07 -7.66
C LEU A 193 -8.49 29.28 -6.27
N LEU A 194 -7.94 30.46 -6.04
CA LEU A 194 -7.29 30.85 -4.79
C LEU A 194 -8.09 31.98 -4.13
N SER A 195 -8.13 31.98 -2.80
CA SER A 195 -8.62 33.12 -2.01
C SER A 195 -7.48 34.07 -1.67
N ASP A 196 -6.28 33.53 -1.44
CA ASP A 196 -5.06 34.29 -1.15
C ASP A 196 -3.81 33.52 -1.59
N ALA A 197 -2.75 34.25 -1.97
CA ALA A 197 -1.43 33.70 -2.26
C ALA A 197 -0.37 34.80 -2.36
N PHE A 198 0.74 34.64 -1.65
CA PHE A 198 1.86 35.57 -1.68
C PHE A 198 3.19 34.85 -1.41
N LEU A 199 4.28 35.51 -1.79
CA LEU A 199 5.63 35.09 -1.42
C LEU A 199 6.03 35.80 -0.13
N SER A 200 6.43 35.02 0.86
CA SER A 200 7.04 35.47 2.11
C SER A 200 8.46 34.94 2.22
N GLU A 201 9.17 35.37 3.26
CA GLU A 201 10.44 34.78 3.66
C GLU A 201 10.27 34.20 5.06
N ASP A 202 10.78 32.99 5.28
CA ASP A 202 10.82 32.42 6.62
C ASP A 202 11.87 33.12 7.50
N CYS A 203 12.00 32.71 8.76
CA CYS A 203 12.98 33.29 9.69
C CYS A 203 14.44 33.11 9.25
N TYR A 204 14.71 32.28 8.25
CA TYR A 204 16.04 32.06 7.67
C TYR A 204 16.22 32.79 6.34
N GLY A 205 15.28 33.63 5.92
CA GLY A 205 15.30 34.32 4.63
C GLY A 205 15.03 33.39 3.45
N THR A 206 14.49 32.18 3.69
CA THR A 206 14.15 31.25 2.62
C THR A 206 12.80 31.65 2.03
N PRO A 207 12.69 31.87 0.71
CA PRO A 207 11.42 32.27 0.11
C PRO A 207 10.40 31.14 0.20
N THR A 208 9.22 31.47 0.73
CA THR A 208 8.08 30.58 0.94
C THR A 208 6.86 31.10 0.17
N LEU A 209 6.15 30.19 -0.51
CA LEU A 209 4.83 30.46 -1.06
C LEU A 209 3.79 30.16 0.01
N GLU A 210 3.13 31.18 0.52
CA GLU A 210 1.96 31.05 1.37
C GLU A 210 0.70 31.20 0.54
N PHE A 211 -0.28 30.32 0.74
CA PHE A 211 -1.53 30.36 -0.03
C PHE A 211 -2.73 29.77 0.69
N LYS A 212 -3.91 30.15 0.21
CA LYS A 212 -5.20 29.59 0.59
C LYS A 212 -6.04 29.35 -0.66
N ILE A 213 -6.55 28.12 -0.82
CA ILE A 213 -7.50 27.81 -1.88
C ILE A 213 -8.85 28.48 -1.59
N SER A 214 -9.67 28.71 -2.61
CA SER A 214 -11.02 29.25 -2.38
C SER A 214 -11.91 28.24 -1.65
N ASP A 215 -12.88 28.71 -0.87
CA ASP A 215 -13.84 27.83 -0.18
C ASP A 215 -14.67 26.99 -1.16
N ASP A 216 -14.97 27.55 -2.33
CA ASP A 216 -15.64 26.83 -3.42
C ASP A 216 -14.79 25.64 -3.89
N LEU A 217 -13.48 25.87 -4.13
CA LEU A 217 -12.56 24.81 -4.52
C LEU A 217 -12.38 23.79 -3.40
N ALA A 218 -12.23 24.24 -2.15
CA ALA A 218 -12.11 23.36 -0.99
C ALA A 218 -13.33 22.42 -0.89
N THR A 219 -14.55 22.97 -1.02
CA THR A 219 -15.80 22.19 -1.01
C THR A 219 -15.81 21.11 -2.09
N ILE A 220 -15.38 21.44 -3.30
CA ILE A 220 -15.34 20.50 -4.42
C ILE A 220 -14.32 19.40 -4.17
N ILE A 221 -13.11 19.76 -3.76
CA ILE A 221 -12.03 18.80 -3.52
C ILE A 221 -12.34 17.91 -2.31
N GLN A 222 -13.09 18.40 -1.33
CA GLN A 222 -13.59 17.62 -0.19
C GLN A 222 -14.72 16.65 -0.55
N SER A 223 -15.27 16.70 -1.77
CA SER A 223 -16.28 15.74 -2.20
C SER A 223 -15.73 14.31 -2.10
N ARG A 224 -16.48 13.44 -1.41
CA ARG A 224 -16.09 12.04 -1.15
C ARG A 224 -16.52 11.10 -2.27
N GLN A 225 -17.24 11.61 -3.26
CA GLN A 225 -17.86 10.76 -4.27
C GLN A 225 -16.91 10.51 -5.42
N ARG A 226 -16.69 9.21 -5.72
CA ARG A 226 -16.00 8.67 -6.90
C ARG A 226 -14.71 9.43 -7.22
N TYR A 227 -13.56 8.94 -6.80
CA TYR A 227 -12.30 9.64 -6.97
C TYR A 227 -11.32 8.85 -7.81
N ALA A 228 -10.31 9.54 -8.33
CA ALA A 228 -9.16 8.89 -8.95
C ALA A 228 -7.86 9.57 -8.50
N TYR A 229 -6.77 8.82 -8.40
CA TYR A 229 -5.47 9.35 -7.98
C TYR A 229 -4.73 9.99 -9.14
N VAL A 230 -4.32 11.24 -8.96
CA VAL A 230 -3.56 12.00 -9.96
C VAL A 230 -2.10 12.10 -9.51
N GLU A 231 -1.17 11.67 -10.37
CA GLU A 231 0.27 11.73 -10.13
C GLU A 231 0.78 13.16 -10.34
N ILE A 232 1.25 13.78 -9.25
CA ILE A 232 1.70 15.16 -9.27
C ILE A 232 3.01 15.29 -10.06
N GLY A 233 3.92 14.32 -9.90
CA GLY A 233 5.18 14.29 -10.66
C GLY A 233 5.01 14.08 -12.16
N ALA A 234 3.90 13.48 -12.61
CA ALA A 234 3.58 13.39 -14.04
C ALA A 234 3.12 14.75 -14.55
N LEU A 235 2.19 15.41 -13.84
CA LEU A 235 1.65 16.72 -14.21
C LEU A 235 2.72 17.80 -14.36
N THR A 236 3.71 17.85 -13.47
CA THR A 236 4.80 18.85 -13.52
C THR A 236 5.68 18.71 -14.75
N ARG A 237 5.75 17.50 -15.34
CA ARG A 237 6.56 17.21 -16.53
C ARG A 237 5.79 17.37 -17.85
N MET A 238 4.46 17.36 -17.81
CA MET A 238 3.62 17.57 -18.98
C MET A 238 3.70 19.02 -19.46
N ARG A 239 3.99 19.21 -20.76
CA ARG A 239 4.17 20.54 -21.35
C ARG A 239 2.88 21.16 -21.87
N SER A 240 1.86 20.33 -22.12
CA SER A 240 0.55 20.78 -22.61
C SER A 240 -0.51 20.71 -21.51
N ARG A 241 -1.21 21.83 -21.29
CA ARG A 241 -2.39 21.86 -20.42
C ARG A 241 -3.48 20.89 -20.89
N TRP A 242 -3.54 20.66 -22.20
CA TRP A 242 -4.50 19.74 -22.80
C TRP A 242 -4.13 18.30 -22.49
N SER A 243 -2.83 17.95 -22.52
CA SER A 243 -2.37 16.62 -22.08
C SER A 243 -2.69 16.36 -20.62
N GLN A 244 -2.53 17.34 -19.73
CA GLN A 244 -2.91 17.22 -18.32
C GLN A 244 -4.43 16.98 -18.14
N ALA A 245 -5.27 17.67 -18.92
CA ALA A 245 -6.72 17.47 -18.89
C ALA A 245 -7.13 16.09 -19.44
N ILE A 246 -6.49 15.64 -20.52
CA ILE A 246 -6.71 14.29 -21.09
C ILE A 246 -6.23 13.24 -20.09
N TYR A 247 -5.07 13.39 -19.47
CA TYR A 247 -4.56 12.50 -18.42
C TYR A 247 -5.57 12.33 -17.28
N LYS A 248 -6.12 13.43 -16.75
CA LYS A 248 -7.17 13.38 -15.71
C LYS A 248 -8.41 12.61 -16.18
N THR A 249 -8.79 12.75 -17.45
CA THR A 249 -9.88 11.98 -18.07
C THR A 249 -9.54 10.49 -18.14
N LEU A 250 -8.31 10.13 -18.56
CA LEU A 250 -7.86 8.75 -18.69
C LEU A 250 -7.80 8.04 -17.34
N VAL A 251 -7.25 8.68 -16.30
CA VAL A 251 -7.20 8.14 -14.94
C VAL A 251 -8.62 7.89 -14.40
N LEU A 252 -9.58 8.76 -14.71
CA LEU A 252 -10.97 8.53 -14.31
C LEU A 252 -11.59 7.34 -15.06
N HIS A 253 -11.34 7.19 -16.37
CA HIS A 253 -11.80 6.03 -17.14
C HIS A 253 -11.19 4.73 -16.63
N GLN A 254 -9.90 4.75 -16.30
CA GLN A 254 -9.18 3.64 -15.69
C GLN A 254 -9.84 3.22 -14.37
N TRP A 255 -10.13 4.19 -13.50
CA TRP A 255 -10.81 3.93 -12.24
C TRP A 255 -12.23 3.38 -12.43
N GLN A 256 -13.01 3.92 -13.37
CA GLN A 256 -14.36 3.42 -13.68
C GLN A 256 -14.32 1.97 -14.18
N ARG A 257 -13.44 1.68 -15.14
CA ARG A 257 -13.25 0.33 -15.65
C ARG A 257 -12.90 -0.64 -14.52
N TRP A 258 -12.03 -0.23 -13.61
CA TRP A 258 -11.66 -1.03 -12.44
C TRP A 258 -12.83 -1.32 -11.50
N GLN A 259 -13.81 -0.41 -11.36
CA GLN A 259 -15.03 -0.72 -10.60
C GLN A 259 -15.92 -1.76 -11.31
N ASP A 260 -15.92 -1.74 -12.64
CA ASP A 260 -16.81 -2.56 -13.46
C ASP A 260 -16.23 -3.96 -13.76
N THR A 261 -14.91 -4.10 -13.85
CA THR A 261 -14.24 -5.38 -14.14
C THR A 261 -13.72 -6.05 -12.88
N ARG A 262 -13.90 -7.38 -12.80
CA ARG A 262 -13.17 -8.18 -11.80
C ARG A 262 -11.67 -7.93 -11.97
N PRO A 263 -10.95 -7.61 -10.90
CA PRO A 263 -9.52 -7.42 -11.00
C PRO A 263 -8.86 -8.74 -11.40
N GLY A 264 -8.07 -8.77 -12.48
CA GLY A 264 -7.18 -9.90 -12.74
C GLY A 264 -6.94 -10.34 -14.18
N LEU A 265 -7.62 -9.82 -15.21
CA LEU A 265 -7.47 -10.43 -16.55
C LEU A 265 -7.28 -9.46 -17.74
N ASP A 266 -7.71 -8.20 -17.65
CA ASP A 266 -7.47 -7.23 -18.72
C ASP A 266 -6.32 -6.28 -18.33
N GLU A 267 -5.10 -6.61 -18.75
CA GLU A 267 -3.93 -5.72 -18.57
C GLU A 267 -4.09 -4.41 -19.37
N GLU A 268 -4.90 -4.44 -20.43
CA GLU A 268 -5.01 -3.38 -21.42
C GLU A 268 -6.42 -2.77 -21.47
N VAL A 269 -6.52 -1.51 -21.06
CA VAL A 269 -7.73 -0.69 -21.20
C VAL A 269 -7.63 0.11 -22.49
N ILE A 270 -8.51 -0.18 -23.46
CA ILE A 270 -8.63 0.63 -24.68
C ILE A 270 -9.70 1.70 -24.45
N VAL A 271 -9.29 2.97 -24.51
CA VAL A 271 -10.20 4.12 -24.41
C VAL A 271 -10.32 4.75 -25.79
N ASP A 272 -11.50 4.61 -26.39
CA ASP A 272 -11.85 5.31 -27.62
C ASP A 272 -12.56 6.62 -27.28
N LEU A 273 -11.94 7.72 -27.68
CA LEU A 273 -12.42 9.08 -27.43
C LEU A 273 -12.77 9.75 -28.77
N ASP A 274 -14.03 10.12 -28.93
CA ASP A 274 -14.42 11.05 -29.99
C ASP A 274 -13.72 12.40 -29.78
N MET A 275 -12.99 12.89 -30.78
CA MET A 275 -12.14 14.07 -30.61
C MET A 275 -12.96 15.35 -30.45
N ALA A 276 -14.15 15.46 -31.05
CA ALA A 276 -15.02 16.63 -30.87
C ALA A 276 -15.52 16.71 -29.44
N THR A 277 -16.00 15.57 -28.92
CA THR A 277 -16.44 15.42 -27.52
C THR A 277 -15.28 15.65 -26.56
N LEU A 278 -14.10 15.11 -26.86
CA LEU A 278 -12.90 15.31 -26.04
C LEU A 278 -12.49 16.78 -26.00
N ALA A 279 -12.51 17.46 -27.15
CA ALA A 279 -12.16 18.87 -27.25
C ALA A 279 -13.09 19.76 -26.42
N GLN A 280 -14.40 19.47 -26.40
CA GLN A 280 -15.34 20.12 -25.50
C GLN A 280 -15.04 19.78 -24.04
N LYS A 281 -14.85 18.49 -23.72
CA LYS A 281 -14.60 18.00 -22.36
C LYS A 281 -13.35 18.61 -21.72
N ILE A 282 -12.27 18.80 -22.48
CA ILE A 282 -11.05 19.42 -21.95
C ILE A 282 -11.06 20.95 -22.01
N GLY A 283 -12.15 21.57 -22.47
CA GLY A 283 -12.29 23.02 -22.61
C GLY A 283 -11.43 23.63 -23.74
N TRP A 284 -11.00 22.82 -24.71
CA TRP A 284 -10.29 23.31 -25.90
C TRP A 284 -11.27 24.07 -26.81
N LEU A 285 -12.46 23.51 -27.05
CA LEU A 285 -13.51 24.11 -27.87
C LEU A 285 -14.46 24.97 -27.02
N GLN A 286 -14.76 26.22 -27.41
CA GLN A 286 -15.92 26.93 -26.85
C GLN A 286 -17.22 26.43 -27.47
N PRO A 287 -18.38 26.64 -26.81
CA PRO A 287 -19.68 26.32 -27.38
C PRO A 287 -19.95 26.93 -28.78
N SER A 288 -19.32 28.06 -29.10
CA SER A 288 -19.44 28.75 -30.39
C SER A 288 -18.45 28.31 -31.46
N ASP A 289 -17.39 27.59 -31.08
CA ASP A 289 -16.28 27.30 -31.98
C ASP A 289 -16.59 26.10 -32.88
N LEU A 290 -16.29 26.21 -34.17
CA LEU A 290 -16.33 25.07 -35.09
C LEU A 290 -15.15 24.14 -34.80
N PHE A 291 -15.43 22.86 -34.57
CA PHE A 291 -14.40 21.86 -34.35
C PHE A 291 -13.59 21.58 -35.63
N LYS A 292 -12.27 21.77 -35.57
CA LYS A 292 -11.34 21.51 -36.67
C LYS A 292 -10.41 20.34 -36.31
N PRO A 293 -10.67 19.10 -36.78
CA PRO A 293 -9.91 17.91 -36.37
C PRO A 293 -8.40 18.02 -36.64
N SER A 294 -8.00 18.62 -37.78
CA SER A 294 -6.59 18.77 -38.16
C SER A 294 -5.81 19.66 -37.18
N VAL A 295 -6.42 20.75 -36.73
CA VAL A 295 -5.83 21.67 -35.74
C VAL A 295 -5.72 20.99 -34.38
N PHE A 296 -6.79 20.30 -33.95
CA PHE A 296 -6.80 19.55 -32.69
C PHE A 296 -5.72 18.46 -32.67
N LYS A 297 -5.56 17.70 -33.76
CA LYS A 297 -4.50 16.69 -33.90
C LYS A 297 -3.11 17.31 -33.73
N ARG A 298 -2.85 18.43 -34.40
CA ARG A 298 -1.55 19.12 -34.37
C ARG A 298 -1.23 19.73 -33.00
N GLU A 299 -2.21 20.37 -32.36
CA GLU A 299 -1.98 21.14 -31.12
C GLU A 299 -2.09 20.31 -29.85
N VAL A 300 -2.97 19.30 -29.86
CA VAL A 300 -3.27 18.48 -28.68
C VAL A 300 -2.68 17.08 -28.82
N VAL A 301 -3.08 16.33 -29.85
CA VAL A 301 -2.75 14.90 -29.96
C VAL A 301 -1.26 14.68 -30.21
N ALA A 302 -0.61 15.52 -31.03
CA ALA A 302 0.79 15.37 -31.39
C ALA A 302 1.76 15.41 -30.18
N ARG A 303 1.36 16.08 -29.08
CA ARG A 303 2.15 16.16 -27.85
C ARG A 303 1.75 15.13 -26.80
N LEU A 304 0.55 14.57 -26.93
CA LEU A 304 -0.05 13.72 -25.91
C LEU A 304 0.82 12.50 -25.58
N GLY A 305 1.37 11.81 -26.60
CA GLY A 305 2.22 10.64 -26.38
C GLY A 305 3.50 10.97 -25.60
N ALA A 306 4.17 12.08 -25.93
CA ALA A 306 5.37 12.53 -25.23
C ALA A 306 5.08 12.98 -23.80
N ASP A 307 3.92 13.61 -23.55
CA ASP A 307 3.53 14.04 -22.20
C ASP A 307 3.10 12.85 -21.33
N LEU A 308 2.40 11.84 -21.89
CA LEU A 308 1.94 10.67 -21.16
C LEU A 308 3.05 9.68 -20.77
N VAL A 309 4.24 9.77 -21.36
CA VAL A 309 5.39 8.92 -20.98
C VAL A 309 5.81 9.12 -19.51
N HIS A 310 5.43 10.26 -18.92
CA HIS A 310 5.74 10.59 -17.53
C HIS A 310 4.74 10.00 -16.52
N VAL A 311 3.65 9.39 -17.00
CA VAL A 311 2.66 8.71 -16.17
C VAL A 311 3.17 7.32 -15.85
N LYS A 312 3.18 6.96 -14.56
CA LYS A 312 3.62 5.65 -14.10
C LYS A 312 2.46 4.69 -13.86
N ALA A 313 1.27 5.17 -13.50
CA ALA A 313 0.10 4.32 -13.25
C ALA A 313 -0.29 3.44 -14.45
N PHE A 314 0.05 3.85 -15.66
CA PHE A 314 -0.16 3.05 -16.87
C PHE A 314 0.86 3.43 -17.94
N SER A 315 1.25 2.45 -18.74
CA SER A 315 1.88 2.73 -20.03
C SER A 315 0.77 3.07 -21.03
N SER A 316 1.05 3.96 -21.99
CA SER A 316 0.05 4.36 -22.98
C SER A 316 0.59 4.31 -24.40
N THR A 317 -0.24 3.84 -25.31
CA THR A 317 -0.04 3.97 -26.75
C THR A 317 -1.18 4.80 -27.31
N VAL A 318 -0.85 5.95 -27.89
CA VAL A 318 -1.80 6.86 -28.50
C VAL A 318 -1.84 6.62 -30.00
N LYS A 319 -3.02 6.23 -30.52
CA LYS A 319 -3.26 6.08 -31.96
C LYS A 319 -4.46 6.91 -32.37
N VAL A 320 -4.37 7.53 -33.53
CA VAL A 320 -5.52 8.20 -34.14
C VAL A 320 -6.16 7.20 -35.08
N SER A 321 -7.41 6.81 -34.79
CA SER A 321 -8.19 5.91 -35.64
C SER A 321 -9.11 6.74 -36.53
N GLY A 322 -8.85 6.76 -37.83
CA GLY A 322 -9.60 7.56 -38.80
C GLY A 322 -9.48 9.08 -38.60
N THR A 323 -10.54 9.80 -38.93
CA THR A 323 -10.58 11.28 -38.89
C THR A 323 -11.10 11.85 -37.58
N ALA A 324 -11.84 11.07 -36.78
CA ALA A 324 -12.61 11.57 -35.64
C ALA A 324 -12.25 10.94 -34.27
N THR A 325 -11.56 9.80 -34.23
CA THR A 325 -11.37 9.05 -32.97
C THR A 325 -9.91 9.03 -32.53
N LEU A 326 -9.70 9.32 -31.25
CA LEU A 326 -8.44 9.12 -30.54
C LEU A 326 -8.55 7.82 -29.73
N ARG A 327 -7.74 6.83 -30.07
CA ARG A 327 -7.63 5.56 -29.34
C ARG A 327 -6.41 5.63 -28.43
N VAL A 328 -6.64 5.57 -27.12
CA VAL A 328 -5.58 5.46 -26.13
C VAL A 328 -5.62 4.07 -25.52
N LYS A 329 -4.63 3.26 -25.85
CA LYS A 329 -4.43 1.94 -25.25
C LYS A 329 -3.59 2.13 -23.99
N MET A 330 -4.13 1.80 -22.83
CA MET A 330 -3.46 1.94 -21.53
C MET A 330 -3.18 0.55 -20.98
N ALA A 331 -1.92 0.17 -20.83
CA ALA A 331 -1.59 -1.04 -20.10
C ALA A 331 -1.30 -0.67 -18.65
N LEU A 332 -2.09 -1.23 -17.73
CA LEU A 332 -1.92 -1.02 -16.29
C LEU A 332 -0.55 -1.54 -15.90
N VAL A 333 0.30 -0.71 -15.29
CA VAL A 333 1.58 -1.22 -14.81
C VAL A 333 1.36 -1.76 -13.38
N PRO A 334 1.53 -3.07 -13.13
CA PRO A 334 1.07 -3.73 -11.91
C PRO A 334 1.65 -3.14 -10.62
N ALA A 335 2.85 -2.56 -10.69
CA ALA A 335 3.60 -2.09 -9.53
C ALA A 335 2.99 -0.85 -8.85
N HIS A 336 2.32 0.06 -9.57
CA HIS A 336 2.05 1.41 -9.04
C HIS A 336 0.62 1.63 -8.52
N TRP A 337 -0.32 0.70 -8.74
CA TRP A 337 -1.71 0.86 -8.26
C TRP A 337 -1.91 0.57 -6.76
N ARG A 338 -0.82 0.70 -5.98
CA ARG A 338 -0.65 0.41 -4.55
C ARG A 338 -1.82 0.83 -3.66
N VAL A 339 -2.31 -0.18 -2.94
CA VAL A 339 -3.13 -0.13 -1.72
C VAL A 339 -4.43 0.67 -1.88
N LEU A 340 -5.51 -0.04 -2.24
CA LEU A 340 -6.76 0.22 -1.52
C LEU A 340 -6.40 0.01 -0.05
N GLN A 341 -6.47 1.06 0.77
CA GLN A 341 -6.54 0.82 2.20
C GLN A 341 -7.87 0.11 2.42
N THR A 342 -7.84 -1.22 2.35
CA THR A 342 -8.83 -2.04 3.02
C THR A 342 -8.90 -1.51 4.44
N PRO A 343 -10.11 -1.20 4.95
CA PRO A 343 -10.27 -0.71 6.31
C PRO A 343 -9.47 -1.61 7.24
N ARG A 344 -8.51 -1.00 7.94
CA ARG A 344 -7.70 -1.69 8.93
C ARG A 344 -8.66 -2.21 9.99
N ASP A 345 -8.69 -3.51 10.21
CA ASP A 345 -9.25 -4.01 11.46
C ASP A 345 -8.25 -3.61 12.56
N PRO A 346 -8.62 -2.70 13.48
CA PRO A 346 -7.73 -2.29 14.56
C PRO A 346 -7.42 -3.44 15.53
N ASN A 347 -8.22 -4.52 15.52
CA ASN A 347 -8.09 -5.66 16.42
C ASN A 347 -7.38 -6.87 15.78
N ALA A 348 -7.03 -6.81 14.50
CA ALA A 348 -6.20 -7.85 13.90
C ALA A 348 -4.77 -7.70 14.44
N ASP A 349 -4.37 -8.64 15.29
CA ASP A 349 -3.02 -8.78 15.85
C ASP A 349 -2.03 -9.19 14.73
N ASP A 350 -1.74 -8.25 13.83
CA ASP A 350 -0.79 -8.39 12.72
C ASP A 350 0.67 -8.18 13.18
N SER A 351 0.95 -8.27 14.49
CA SER A 351 2.26 -7.98 15.08
C SER A 351 3.37 -8.86 14.46
N GLU A 352 3.07 -10.12 14.14
CA GLU A 352 4.00 -11.06 13.52
C GLU A 352 4.47 -10.66 12.11
N LEU A 353 3.64 -9.96 11.34
CA LEU A 353 3.93 -9.60 9.95
C LEU A 353 4.75 -8.30 9.81
N ARG A 354 4.89 -7.50 10.87
CA ARG A 354 5.32 -6.09 10.75
C ARG A 354 6.67 -5.73 11.37
N ALA A 355 7.16 -6.48 12.36
CA ALA A 355 8.18 -5.95 13.28
C ALA A 355 9.64 -6.38 13.01
N LEU A 356 9.90 -7.35 12.13
CA LEU A 356 11.22 -8.01 12.07
C LEU A 356 12.01 -7.80 10.77
N ASP A 357 11.51 -7.01 9.81
CA ASP A 357 12.23 -6.74 8.55
C ASP A 357 13.13 -5.52 8.66
N ALA A 358 14.35 -5.64 8.14
CA ALA A 358 15.19 -4.48 7.83
C ALA A 358 14.42 -3.52 6.90
N PRO A 359 14.52 -2.19 7.09
CA PRO A 359 13.74 -1.22 6.33
C PRO A 359 13.79 -1.39 4.81
N GLU A 360 14.91 -1.90 4.28
CA GLU A 360 15.18 -2.06 2.85
C GLU A 360 14.39 -3.21 2.21
N VAL A 361 14.02 -4.23 2.98
CA VAL A 361 13.27 -5.42 2.51
C VAL A 361 11.85 -5.50 3.06
N ARG A 362 11.47 -4.53 3.90
CA ARG A 362 10.17 -4.49 4.56
C ARG A 362 9.06 -4.23 3.55
N VAL A 363 8.14 -5.19 3.46
CA VAL A 363 6.95 -5.10 2.61
C VAL A 363 5.73 -4.74 3.44
N SER A 364 4.90 -3.84 2.93
CA SER A 364 3.65 -3.45 3.57
C SER A 364 2.67 -4.62 3.64
N HIS A 365 2.08 -4.88 4.81
CA HIS A 365 1.02 -5.90 4.96
C HIS A 365 -0.15 -5.68 3.98
N ALA A 366 -0.46 -4.42 3.67
CA ALA A 366 -1.52 -4.09 2.71
C ALA A 366 -1.24 -4.62 1.29
N LEU A 367 0.03 -4.87 0.94
CA LEU A 367 0.40 -5.52 -0.30
C LEU A 367 -0.04 -6.98 -0.32
N PHE A 368 0.15 -7.72 0.76
CA PHE A 368 -0.31 -9.12 0.85
C PHE A 368 -1.82 -9.21 0.91
N GLN A 369 -2.50 -8.30 1.61
CA GLN A 369 -3.97 -8.24 1.62
C GLN A 369 -4.55 -7.96 0.24
N ARG A 370 -3.88 -7.06 -0.51
CA ARG A 370 -4.15 -6.86 -1.93
C ARG A 370 -3.87 -8.14 -2.71
N GLY A 371 -2.71 -8.77 -2.52
CA GLY A 371 -2.39 -10.00 -3.22
C GLY A 371 -3.46 -11.07 -2.98
N GLU A 372 -3.99 -11.21 -1.77
CA GLU A 372 -5.05 -12.18 -1.48
C GLU A 372 -6.32 -11.92 -2.29
N HIS A 373 -6.73 -10.66 -2.37
CA HIS A 373 -7.90 -10.30 -3.16
C HIS A 373 -7.69 -10.49 -4.67
N TYR A 374 -6.49 -10.24 -5.18
CA TYR A 374 -6.23 -10.19 -6.63
C TYR A 374 -5.66 -11.48 -7.21
N LEU A 375 -4.90 -12.22 -6.41
CA LEU A 375 -4.17 -13.41 -6.82
C LEU A 375 -4.89 -14.70 -6.38
N GLY A 376 -5.85 -14.58 -5.46
CA GLY A 376 -6.62 -15.73 -4.96
C GLY A 376 -5.86 -16.64 -3.98
N TYR A 377 -4.67 -16.22 -3.53
CA TYR A 377 -3.88 -16.94 -2.52
C TYR A 377 -4.03 -16.30 -1.15
N SER A 378 -3.91 -17.07 -0.07
CA SER A 378 -3.97 -16.48 1.27
C SER A 378 -2.87 -15.43 1.47
N ARG A 379 -3.16 -14.42 2.29
CA ARG A 379 -2.15 -13.42 2.72
C ARG A 379 -0.86 -14.07 3.22
N ILE A 380 -1.01 -15.16 3.98
CA ILE A 380 0.08 -15.91 4.59
C ILE A 380 0.95 -16.57 3.52
N ALA A 381 0.34 -17.25 2.54
CA ALA A 381 1.07 -17.89 1.45
C ALA A 381 1.88 -16.87 0.63
N LEU A 382 1.30 -15.70 0.35
CA LEU A 382 2.00 -14.64 -0.38
C LEU A 382 3.16 -14.05 0.42
N TYR A 383 2.97 -13.86 1.73
CA TYR A 383 4.06 -13.44 2.61
C TYR A 383 5.16 -14.50 2.70
N ASN A 384 4.81 -15.78 2.87
CA ASN A 384 5.77 -16.87 2.89
C ASN A 384 6.55 -16.95 1.58
N THR A 385 5.90 -16.74 0.43
CA THR A 385 6.56 -16.66 -0.88
C THR A 385 7.62 -15.55 -0.91
N TRP A 386 7.32 -14.38 -0.36
CA TRP A 386 8.30 -13.29 -0.20
C TRP A 386 9.48 -13.71 0.68
N LEU A 387 9.22 -14.40 1.79
CA LEU A 387 10.28 -14.90 2.68
C LEU A 387 11.18 -15.94 2.03
N LEU A 388 10.60 -16.83 1.21
CA LEU A 388 11.36 -17.84 0.48
C LEU A 388 12.29 -17.19 -0.55
N ALA A 389 11.79 -16.20 -1.30
CA ALA A 389 12.62 -15.47 -2.26
C ALA A 389 13.77 -14.71 -1.58
N LEU A 390 13.52 -14.08 -0.43
CA LEU A 390 14.57 -13.47 0.39
C LEU A 390 15.53 -14.50 0.99
N HIS A 391 15.05 -15.68 1.33
CA HIS A 391 15.91 -16.77 1.79
C HIS A 391 16.91 -17.15 0.69
N GLU A 392 16.42 -17.48 -0.51
CA GLU A 392 17.26 -17.79 -1.68
C GLU A 392 18.28 -16.70 -2.01
N ALA A 393 17.82 -15.45 -2.02
CA ALA A 393 18.64 -14.30 -2.36
C ALA A 393 19.84 -14.14 -1.41
N CYS A 394 19.63 -14.41 -0.13
CA CYS A 394 20.62 -14.21 0.90
C CYS A 394 21.43 -15.46 1.26
N SER A 395 20.91 -16.67 1.05
CA SER A 395 21.65 -17.92 1.26
C SER A 395 22.39 -18.41 0.01
N ALA A 396 22.06 -17.85 -1.16
CA ALA A 396 22.46 -18.38 -2.46
C ALA A 396 22.10 -19.86 -2.67
N THR A 397 21.15 -20.39 -1.89
CA THR A 397 20.65 -21.75 -2.01
C THR A 397 19.41 -21.75 -2.92
N PRO A 398 19.45 -22.40 -4.09
CA PRO A 398 18.29 -22.50 -4.96
C PRO A 398 17.23 -23.42 -4.35
N MET A 399 15.97 -22.98 -4.29
CA MET A 399 14.83 -23.83 -3.91
C MET A 399 14.34 -24.68 -5.08
N ASP A 400 14.42 -24.14 -6.29
CA ASP A 400 14.03 -24.80 -7.54
C ASP A 400 14.73 -24.16 -8.76
N GLU A 401 14.50 -24.68 -9.96
CA GLU A 401 15.11 -24.19 -11.22
C GLU A 401 14.85 -22.69 -11.50
N GLY A 402 13.71 -22.17 -11.05
CA GLY A 402 13.34 -20.77 -11.20
C GLY A 402 14.31 -19.81 -10.52
N TYR A 403 15.11 -20.27 -9.55
CA TYR A 403 16.23 -19.50 -9.00
C TYR A 403 17.16 -18.99 -10.10
N PHE A 404 17.45 -19.83 -11.10
CA PHE A 404 18.38 -19.54 -12.19
C PHE A 404 17.71 -18.81 -13.36
N THR A 405 16.41 -19.00 -13.58
CA THR A 405 15.71 -18.41 -14.73
C THR A 405 14.98 -17.11 -14.43
N ASP A 406 14.46 -16.93 -13.21
CA ASP A 406 13.58 -15.80 -12.90
C ASP A 406 14.36 -14.54 -12.52
N THR A 407 13.87 -13.39 -12.98
CA THR A 407 14.54 -12.08 -12.83
C THR A 407 14.46 -11.49 -11.43
N LEU A 408 13.60 -12.03 -10.55
CA LEU A 408 13.36 -11.54 -9.19
C LEU A 408 13.67 -12.61 -8.13
N ARG A 409 14.64 -13.49 -8.38
CA ARG A 409 15.12 -14.52 -7.45
C ARG A 409 16.64 -14.48 -7.32
N GLY A 410 17.17 -15.09 -6.26
CA GLY A 410 18.60 -15.11 -5.99
C GLY A 410 19.21 -13.71 -5.86
N SER A 411 20.45 -13.52 -6.31
CA SER A 411 21.15 -12.23 -6.27
C SER A 411 20.41 -11.11 -7.03
N ARG A 412 19.67 -11.46 -8.10
CA ARG A 412 18.91 -10.50 -8.90
C ARG A 412 17.77 -9.84 -8.11
N LEU A 413 17.24 -10.52 -7.10
CA LEU A 413 16.26 -9.93 -6.18
C LEU A 413 16.88 -8.78 -5.38
N LEU A 414 18.11 -8.96 -4.88
CA LEU A 414 18.83 -7.93 -4.13
C LEU A 414 19.15 -6.72 -5.01
N GLU A 415 19.64 -6.95 -6.23
CA GLU A 415 19.85 -5.87 -7.21
C GLU A 415 18.56 -5.10 -7.53
N ALA A 416 17.41 -5.79 -7.57
CA ALA A 416 16.13 -5.15 -7.79
C ALA A 416 15.72 -4.29 -6.59
N LEU A 417 16.01 -4.72 -5.36
CA LEU A 417 15.76 -4.00 -4.12
C LEU A 417 16.66 -2.76 -3.94
N GLU A 418 17.88 -2.79 -4.48
CA GLU A 418 18.74 -1.60 -4.51
C GLU A 418 18.17 -0.51 -5.42
N ARG A 419 17.49 -0.90 -6.50
CA ARG A 419 16.96 0.02 -7.53
C ARG A 419 15.51 0.44 -7.29
N ARG A 420 14.74 -0.33 -6.52
CA ARG A 420 13.29 -0.17 -6.36
C ARG A 420 12.85 -0.46 -4.93
N LYS A 421 11.71 0.08 -4.51
CA LYS A 421 11.14 -0.17 -3.18
C LYS A 421 10.74 -1.64 -3.03
N ALA A 422 10.91 -2.19 -1.82
CA ALA A 422 10.54 -3.57 -1.48
C ALA A 422 9.11 -3.94 -1.92
N ASP A 423 8.13 -3.06 -1.70
CA ASP A 423 6.76 -3.27 -2.16
C ASP A 423 6.65 -3.47 -3.69
N ASP A 424 7.41 -2.73 -4.52
CA ASP A 424 7.35 -2.91 -5.98
C ASP A 424 7.97 -4.24 -6.39
N VAL A 425 9.10 -4.57 -5.76
CA VAL A 425 9.84 -5.80 -6.05
C VAL A 425 9.04 -7.02 -5.62
N CYS A 426 8.50 -7.01 -4.40
CA CYS A 426 7.63 -8.07 -3.89
C CYS A 426 6.39 -8.22 -4.75
N TRP A 427 5.70 -7.14 -5.14
CA TRP A 427 4.54 -7.26 -6.01
C TRP A 427 4.90 -7.86 -7.37
N ALA A 428 5.98 -7.39 -7.98
CA ALA A 428 6.45 -7.93 -9.26
C ALA A 428 6.83 -9.42 -9.17
N LEU A 429 7.44 -9.84 -8.05
CA LEU A 429 7.71 -11.24 -7.76
C LEU A 429 6.41 -12.04 -7.67
N LEU A 430 5.44 -11.59 -6.88
CA LEU A 430 4.16 -12.29 -6.71
C LEU A 430 3.40 -12.43 -8.04
N ILE A 431 3.43 -11.41 -8.89
CA ILE A 431 2.85 -11.48 -10.25
C ILE A 431 3.60 -12.49 -11.14
N ALA A 432 4.93 -12.51 -11.09
CA ALA A 432 5.70 -13.51 -11.82
C ALA A 432 5.35 -14.93 -11.35
N GLN A 433 5.17 -15.11 -10.04
CA GLN A 433 4.77 -16.38 -9.43
C GLN A 433 3.35 -16.83 -9.83
N MET A 434 2.46 -15.90 -10.19
CA MET A 434 1.15 -16.29 -10.75
C MET A 434 1.26 -16.97 -12.10
N SER A 435 2.16 -16.48 -12.94
CA SER A 435 2.39 -17.06 -14.28
C SER A 435 3.17 -18.36 -14.17
N ARG A 436 4.07 -18.46 -13.18
CA ARG A 436 4.92 -19.63 -12.91
C ARG A 436 5.05 -19.83 -11.40
N PRO A 437 4.17 -20.64 -10.77
CA PRO A 437 4.14 -20.77 -9.31
C PRO A 437 5.24 -21.70 -8.85
N THR A 438 6.49 -21.25 -8.88
CA THR A 438 7.66 -22.04 -8.46
C THR A 438 7.80 -21.98 -6.94
N LEU A 439 7.91 -20.78 -6.37
CA LEU A 439 7.95 -20.54 -4.92
C LEU A 439 6.59 -20.69 -4.25
N LEU A 440 5.49 -20.33 -4.93
CA LEU A 440 4.14 -20.42 -4.38
C LEU A 440 3.76 -21.85 -3.96
N ARG A 441 4.32 -22.89 -4.61
CA ARG A 441 4.09 -24.30 -4.24
C ARG A 441 4.66 -24.68 -2.88
N TYR A 442 5.66 -23.93 -2.40
CA TYR A 442 6.30 -24.16 -1.10
C TYR A 442 5.75 -23.21 -0.02
N ALA A 443 4.81 -22.34 -0.36
CA ALA A 443 4.31 -21.29 0.52
C ALA A 443 3.54 -21.80 1.74
N ASP A 444 3.13 -23.07 1.72
CA ASP A 444 2.44 -23.78 2.81
C ASP A 444 3.34 -24.84 3.49
N SER A 445 4.63 -24.93 3.13
CA SER A 445 5.56 -25.89 3.74
C SER A 445 6.17 -25.35 5.03
N ASP A 446 5.63 -25.77 6.17
CA ASP A 446 6.02 -25.27 7.50
C ASP A 446 7.52 -25.36 7.78
N GLU A 447 8.18 -26.47 7.39
CA GLU A 447 9.62 -26.66 7.60
C GLU A 447 10.45 -25.64 6.83
N ILE A 448 10.12 -25.45 5.54
CA ILE A 448 10.84 -24.52 4.67
C ILE A 448 10.61 -23.08 5.15
N ILE A 449 9.37 -22.74 5.52
CA ILE A 449 9.02 -21.42 6.05
C ILE A 449 9.74 -21.16 7.37
N LYS A 450 9.82 -22.15 8.26
CA LYS A 450 10.55 -22.05 9.53
C LYS A 450 12.04 -21.82 9.28
N CYS A 451 12.65 -22.51 8.32
CA CYS A 451 14.03 -22.25 7.90
C CYS A 451 14.20 -20.82 7.34
N ALA A 452 13.31 -20.35 6.48
CA ALA A 452 13.35 -19.00 5.92
C ALA A 452 13.23 -17.92 7.02
N ARG A 453 12.28 -18.08 7.95
CA ARG A 453 12.09 -17.20 9.12
C ARG A 453 13.30 -17.20 10.04
N ASN A 454 13.88 -18.36 10.33
CA ASN A 454 15.06 -18.48 11.18
C ASN A 454 16.31 -17.86 10.55
N ALA A 455 16.56 -18.13 9.27
CA ALA A 455 17.64 -17.51 8.52
C ALA A 455 17.50 -15.98 8.50
N ARG A 456 16.27 -15.49 8.33
CA ARG A 456 15.97 -14.05 8.42
C ARG A 456 16.23 -13.49 9.81
N ARG A 457 15.73 -14.12 10.88
CA ARG A 457 15.96 -13.67 12.27
C ARG A 457 17.46 -13.57 12.59
N ARG A 458 18.23 -14.59 12.21
CA ARG A 458 19.70 -14.59 12.39
C ARG A 458 20.36 -13.41 11.68
N ARG A 459 19.92 -13.08 10.46
CA ARG A 459 20.43 -11.91 9.72
C ARG A 459 20.00 -10.57 10.30
N ALA A 460 18.75 -10.43 10.75
CA ALA A 460 18.29 -9.21 11.41
C ALA A 460 19.07 -8.91 12.70
N ILE A 461 19.46 -9.95 13.44
CA ILE A 461 20.33 -9.83 14.62
C ILE A 461 21.76 -9.40 14.23
N GLN A 462 22.24 -9.77 13.05
CA GLN A 462 23.59 -9.43 12.57
C GLN A 462 23.70 -7.98 12.03
N VAL A 463 22.62 -7.36 11.53
CA VAL A 463 22.66 -6.00 10.92
C VAL A 463 23.00 -4.89 11.93
N ASP A 464 22.84 -5.12 13.23
CA ASP A 464 23.36 -4.21 14.27
C ASP A 464 24.89 -4.26 14.44
N THR A 465 25.59 -5.05 13.62
CA THR A 465 27.04 -5.14 13.54
C THR A 465 27.50 -4.95 12.08
N PRO A 466 28.45 -4.06 11.77
CA PRO A 466 28.92 -3.86 10.40
C PRO A 466 29.47 -5.17 9.84
N TRP A 467 29.16 -5.45 8.58
CA TRP A 467 29.55 -6.70 7.90
C TRP A 467 31.07 -6.78 7.74
N SER A 468 31.75 -7.43 8.69
CA SER A 468 33.19 -7.64 8.63
C SER A 468 33.52 -8.74 7.63
N ASP A 469 34.67 -8.65 6.96
CA ASP A 469 35.14 -9.68 6.04
C ASP A 469 35.36 -11.03 6.74
N ALA A 470 35.48 -11.03 8.08
CA ALA A 470 35.48 -12.23 8.91
C ALA A 470 34.12 -12.95 8.94
N ALA A 471 32.99 -12.23 9.00
CA ALA A 471 31.65 -12.82 8.97
C ALA A 471 31.33 -13.48 7.61
N LYS A 472 31.90 -12.94 6.53
CA LYS A 472 31.81 -13.57 5.19
C LYS A 472 32.67 -14.83 5.09
N ALA A 473 33.84 -14.86 5.75
CA ALA A 473 34.70 -16.04 5.81
C ALA A 473 34.10 -17.16 6.67
N GLU A 474 33.44 -16.81 7.78
CA GLU A 474 32.84 -17.78 8.71
C GLU A 474 31.59 -18.47 8.13
N CYS A 475 30.73 -17.74 7.42
CA CYS A 475 29.60 -18.32 6.67
C CYS A 475 30.06 -19.27 5.55
N LYS A 476 31.25 -19.01 4.97
CA LYS A 476 31.86 -19.88 3.96
C LYS A 476 32.45 -21.15 4.60
N ALA A 477 32.97 -21.05 5.83
CA ALA A 477 33.49 -22.17 6.60
C ALA A 477 32.40 -23.08 7.18
N THR A 478 31.18 -22.57 7.42
CA THR A 478 30.07 -23.41 7.95
C THR A 478 29.44 -24.33 6.89
N ILE A 479 29.87 -24.26 5.63
CA ILE A 479 29.32 -25.02 4.49
C ILE A 479 30.12 -26.31 4.19
N GLU A 480 31.28 -26.51 4.81
CA GLU A 480 32.03 -27.78 4.74
C GLU A 480 31.86 -28.58 6.04
N PRO A 481 31.13 -29.71 6.04
CA PRO A 481 30.97 -30.53 7.24
C PRO A 481 32.11 -31.54 7.32
N GLU A 482 33.18 -31.22 8.07
CA GLU A 482 34.21 -32.23 8.39
C GLU A 482 34.16 -32.75 9.83
N THR A 483 33.37 -32.18 10.72
CA THR A 483 33.31 -32.69 12.10
C THR A 483 32.03 -33.48 12.30
N GLY A 484 32.13 -34.81 12.20
CA GLY A 484 31.08 -35.78 12.50
C GLY A 484 30.65 -35.80 13.97
N GLN A 485 30.29 -34.65 14.54
CA GLN A 485 29.74 -34.55 15.89
C GLN A 485 28.20 -34.57 15.85
N PRO A 486 27.56 -35.25 16.83
CA PRO A 486 26.11 -35.34 16.89
C PRO A 486 25.46 -33.96 17.13
N LEU A 487 24.30 -33.75 16.49
CA LEU A 487 23.47 -32.53 16.54
C LEU A 487 23.19 -32.00 17.96
N SER A 488 23.24 -32.86 18.98
CA SER A 488 23.06 -32.48 20.39
C SER A 488 24.18 -31.59 20.93
N VAL A 489 25.43 -31.75 20.45
CA VAL A 489 26.60 -30.98 20.88
C VAL A 489 26.61 -29.59 20.20
N LEU A 490 26.23 -29.52 18.92
CA LEU A 490 26.01 -28.24 18.24
C LEU A 490 24.85 -27.46 18.88
N ALA A 491 23.79 -28.15 19.29
CA ALA A 491 22.66 -27.53 19.97
C ALA A 491 23.03 -27.02 21.39
N SER A 492 23.87 -27.73 22.14
CA SER A 492 24.33 -27.27 23.46
C SER A 492 25.30 -26.08 23.37
N TRP A 493 26.22 -26.10 22.39
CA TRP A 493 27.14 -25.00 22.13
C TRP A 493 26.39 -23.72 21.69
N HIS A 494 25.39 -23.87 20.81
CA HIS A 494 24.53 -22.75 20.42
C HIS A 494 23.66 -22.21 21.56
N ARG A 495 23.16 -23.06 22.46
CA ARG A 495 22.45 -22.60 23.67
C ARG A 495 23.37 -21.80 24.58
N ALA A 496 24.59 -22.26 24.83
CA ALA A 496 25.58 -21.55 25.64
C ALA A 496 25.88 -20.14 25.10
N GLN A 497 26.06 -20.01 23.77
CA GLN A 497 26.28 -18.71 23.12
C GLN A 497 25.07 -17.77 23.23
N ILE A 498 23.84 -18.30 23.16
CA ILE A 498 22.62 -17.51 23.33
C ILE A 498 22.51 -17.01 24.79
N TYR A 499 22.82 -17.86 25.77
CA TYR A 499 22.81 -17.46 27.17
C TYR A 499 23.87 -16.40 27.47
N GLU A 500 25.08 -16.53 26.94
CA GLU A 500 26.15 -15.53 27.12
C GLU A 500 25.72 -14.14 26.59
N LEU A 501 25.12 -14.08 25.39
CA LEU A 501 24.60 -12.84 24.81
C LEU A 501 23.43 -12.26 25.61
N TYR A 502 22.56 -13.11 26.15
CA TYR A 502 21.46 -12.71 27.01
C TYR A 502 21.98 -12.09 28.32
N TYR A 503 22.96 -12.72 28.98
CA TYR A 503 23.56 -12.22 30.21
C TYR A 503 24.30 -10.89 29.99
N ARG A 504 25.04 -10.72 28.88
CA ARG A 504 25.68 -9.43 28.56
C ARG A 504 24.67 -8.29 28.39
N ARG A 505 23.49 -8.56 27.84
CA ARG A 505 22.41 -7.56 27.72
C ARG A 505 21.78 -7.21 29.06
N LEU A 506 21.62 -8.21 29.93
CA LEU A 506 21.15 -8.02 31.30
C LEU A 506 22.12 -7.17 32.12
N GLN A 507 23.43 -7.48 32.05
CA GLN A 507 24.48 -6.69 32.69
C GLN A 507 24.51 -5.25 32.17
N LYS A 508 24.37 -5.05 30.85
CA LYS A 508 24.30 -3.70 30.26
C LYS A 508 23.09 -2.91 30.76
N ARG A 509 21.90 -3.52 30.81
CA ARG A 509 20.69 -2.86 31.34
C ARG A 509 20.80 -2.54 32.82
N ALA A 510 21.38 -3.44 33.62
CA ALA A 510 21.64 -3.20 35.03
C ALA A 510 22.61 -2.03 35.21
N ALA A 511 23.65 -1.93 34.38
CA ALA A 511 24.59 -0.81 34.40
C ALA A 511 23.94 0.51 33.97
N GLU A 512 23.07 0.50 32.96
CA GLU A 512 22.29 1.67 32.51
C GLU A 512 21.31 2.14 33.61
N GLN A 513 20.59 1.22 34.25
CA GLN A 513 19.71 1.54 35.38
C GLN A 513 20.48 2.08 36.59
N ALA A 514 21.64 1.49 36.91
CA ALA A 514 22.51 2.00 37.97
C ALA A 514 23.03 3.41 37.65
N ALA A 515 23.36 3.69 36.38
CA ALA A 515 23.78 5.02 35.95
C ALA A 515 22.63 6.05 36.03
N ASP A 516 21.41 5.66 35.65
CA ASP A 516 20.22 6.50 35.76
C ASP A 516 19.86 6.78 37.22
N MET A 517 19.95 5.78 38.11
CA MET A 517 19.75 5.96 39.55
C MET A 517 20.78 6.92 40.15
N ARG A 518 22.07 6.76 39.83
CA ARG A 518 23.12 7.69 40.27
C ARG A 518 22.90 9.11 39.74
N ALA A 519 22.46 9.25 38.49
CA ALA A 519 22.11 10.55 37.91
C ALA A 519 20.89 11.19 38.60
N GLN A 520 19.94 10.37 39.04
CA GLN A 520 18.76 10.81 39.81
C GLN A 520 19.13 11.21 41.24
N GLU A 521 19.97 10.44 41.93
CA GLU A 521 20.50 10.76 43.26
C GLU A 521 21.31 12.06 43.25
N ALA A 522 22.16 12.25 42.23
CA ALA A 522 22.92 13.48 42.03
C ALA A 522 22.02 14.71 41.80
N ARG A 523 20.89 14.54 41.10
CA ARG A 523 19.88 15.62 40.93
C ARG A 523 19.15 15.96 42.21
N LEU A 524 19.01 15.00 43.13
CA LEU A 524 18.29 15.17 44.39
C LEU A 524 19.19 15.69 45.52
N GLY A 525 20.50 15.86 45.29
CA GLY A 525 21.42 16.41 46.27
C GLY A 525 21.65 15.49 47.48
N ILE A 526 21.45 14.18 47.31
CA ILE A 526 21.68 13.18 48.36
C ILE A 526 23.20 12.98 48.46
N VAL A 527 23.79 13.38 49.60
CA VAL A 527 25.22 13.26 49.89
C VAL A 527 25.48 11.97 50.66
N GLU A 528 26.39 11.16 50.12
CA GLU A 528 27.12 10.03 50.71
C GLU A 528 26.30 8.98 51.49
N VAL A 529 26.05 7.84 50.85
CA VAL A 529 25.92 6.55 51.53
C VAL A 529 27.31 5.90 51.49
N GLU A 530 27.85 5.54 52.67
CA GLU A 530 29.09 4.77 52.80
C GLU A 530 29.02 3.51 51.90
N GLU A 531 30.00 3.41 50.99
CA GLU A 531 30.17 2.30 50.06
C GLU A 531 30.51 1.03 50.85
N ILE A 532 29.54 0.13 51.05
CA ILE A 532 29.83 -1.24 51.49
C ILE A 532 30.31 -2.01 50.27
N ASP A 533 31.63 -1.99 50.09
CA ASP A 533 32.33 -2.70 49.03
C ASP A 533 32.52 -4.17 49.44
N VAL A 534 31.67 -5.05 48.92
CA VAL A 534 31.98 -6.49 48.84
C VAL A 534 31.63 -6.97 47.43
N PRO A 535 32.57 -6.98 46.49
CA PRO A 535 32.36 -7.69 45.24
C PRO A 535 32.45 -9.18 45.53
N LEU A 536 31.35 -9.91 45.35
CA LEU A 536 31.43 -11.36 45.17
C LEU A 536 32.24 -11.61 43.89
N THR A 537 33.29 -12.40 44.03
CA THR A 537 34.14 -12.81 42.91
C THR A 537 33.32 -13.63 41.90
N GLU A 538 33.72 -13.63 40.63
CA GLU A 538 33.10 -14.42 39.55
C GLU A 538 32.98 -15.93 39.93
N GLU A 539 33.90 -16.39 40.77
CA GLU A 539 33.94 -17.75 41.31
C GLU A 539 32.89 -18.00 42.42
N GLU A 540 32.53 -16.99 43.21
CA GLU A 540 31.47 -17.09 44.24
C GLU A 540 30.08 -17.00 43.63
N LEU A 541 29.91 -16.21 42.57
CA LEU A 541 28.68 -16.17 41.75
C LEU A 541 28.42 -17.51 41.04
N MET A 542 29.48 -18.13 40.52
CA MET A 542 29.39 -19.46 39.91
C MET A 542 29.08 -20.54 40.95
N ARG A 543 29.67 -20.46 42.15
CA ARG A 543 29.43 -21.43 43.24
C ARG A 543 28.01 -21.37 43.78
N PHE A 544 27.47 -20.16 43.97
CA PHE A 544 26.09 -19.94 44.42
C PHE A 544 25.05 -20.50 43.43
N HIS A 545 25.36 -20.52 42.13
CA HIS A 545 24.47 -21.09 41.10
C HIS A 545 24.63 -22.60 40.90
N VAL A 546 25.83 -23.15 41.07
CA VAL A 546 26.02 -24.61 41.05
C VAL A 546 25.32 -25.25 42.25
N GLU A 547 25.36 -24.63 43.44
CA GLU A 547 24.65 -25.13 44.62
C GLU A 547 23.11 -25.03 44.49
N GLN A 548 22.58 -24.00 43.83
CA GLN A 548 21.14 -23.90 43.52
C GLN A 548 20.68 -24.95 42.50
N PHE A 549 21.51 -25.26 41.50
CA PHE A 549 21.19 -26.28 40.49
C PHE A 549 21.23 -27.72 41.02
N GLU A 550 22.02 -27.99 42.06
CA GLU A 550 22.09 -29.32 42.67
C GLU A 550 20.95 -29.60 43.66
N THR A 551 20.20 -28.59 44.11
CA THR A 551 19.09 -28.77 45.06
C THR A 551 17.67 -28.77 44.46
N ASP A 552 17.49 -28.49 43.17
CA ASP A 552 16.14 -28.50 42.56
C ASP A 552 15.75 -29.87 41.99
N ALA A 553 15.37 -30.77 42.91
CA ALA A 553 14.66 -32.03 42.63
C ALA A 553 13.22 -31.84 42.07
N THR A 554 12.86 -30.62 41.69
CA THR A 554 11.55 -30.22 41.14
C THR A 554 11.51 -30.16 39.61
N ALA A 555 12.65 -30.14 38.92
CA ALA A 555 12.69 -30.07 37.45
C ALA A 555 12.21 -31.38 36.76
N SER A 556 12.47 -32.54 37.38
CA SER A 556 12.07 -33.84 36.80
C SER A 556 10.56 -34.10 36.87
N ARG A 557 9.84 -33.40 37.77
CA ARG A 557 8.37 -33.53 37.93
C ARG A 557 7.58 -32.63 36.99
N ALA A 558 8.16 -31.50 36.57
CA ALA A 558 7.56 -30.61 35.57
C ALA A 558 7.64 -31.21 34.15
N GLU A 559 8.72 -31.93 33.83
CA GLU A 559 8.88 -32.59 32.52
C GLU A 559 7.88 -33.74 32.30
N THR A 560 7.58 -34.53 33.34
CA THR A 560 6.58 -35.62 33.26
C THR A 560 5.14 -35.12 33.27
N MET A 561 4.87 -33.93 33.83
CA MET A 561 3.54 -33.32 33.81
C MET A 561 3.26 -32.68 32.44
N TRP A 562 4.29 -32.12 31.80
CA TRP A 562 4.16 -31.44 30.51
C TRP A 562 4.02 -32.39 29.32
N GLU A 563 4.63 -33.57 29.38
CA GLU A 563 4.48 -34.59 28.32
C GLU A 563 3.13 -35.34 28.37
N ASN A 564 2.47 -35.39 29.54
CA ASN A 564 1.16 -36.05 29.68
C ASN A 564 -0.02 -35.13 29.30
N ASP A 565 0.10 -33.81 29.51
CA ASP A 565 -0.97 -32.85 29.16
C ASP A 565 -0.99 -32.45 27.68
N LEU A 566 0.08 -32.72 26.92
CA LEU A 566 0.11 -32.51 25.46
C LEU A 566 -0.59 -33.63 24.66
N ALA A 567 -1.00 -34.71 25.33
CA ALA A 567 -1.66 -35.85 24.70
C ALA A 567 -3.19 -35.81 24.77
N ASP A 568 -3.79 -34.95 25.61
CA ASP A 568 -5.25 -34.92 25.82
C ASP A 568 -5.82 -33.51 25.66
N ASP A 569 -6.65 -33.37 24.62
CA ASP A 569 -7.57 -32.28 24.27
C ASP A 569 -7.08 -30.84 24.06
N GLY A 570 -7.41 -30.35 22.85
CA GLY A 570 -7.20 -28.98 22.43
C GLY A 570 -8.11 -27.97 23.12
N ASP A 571 -7.57 -26.74 23.22
CA ASP A 571 -8.31 -25.48 23.33
C ASP A 571 -8.42 -24.79 24.70
N ASN A 572 -7.44 -24.92 25.63
CA ASN A 572 -7.50 -24.13 26.88
C ASN A 572 -6.20 -23.56 27.49
N SER A 573 -5.08 -23.51 26.78
CA SER A 573 -3.81 -23.01 27.34
C SER A 573 -3.67 -21.47 27.47
N ARG A 574 -4.79 -20.72 27.51
CA ARG A 574 -4.77 -19.24 27.50
C ARG A 574 -4.89 -18.58 28.89
N TYR A 575 -5.12 -19.33 29.96
CA TYR A 575 -5.37 -18.77 31.30
C TYR A 575 -4.21 -18.84 32.30
N MET A 576 -3.11 -19.53 32.01
CA MET A 576 -2.05 -19.77 33.02
C MET A 576 -0.95 -18.68 33.10
N LEU A 577 -0.88 -17.76 32.13
CA LEU A 577 0.16 -16.71 32.14
C LEU A 577 -0.26 -15.44 32.87
N GLU A 578 -1.56 -15.24 33.15
CA GLU A 578 -2.03 -14.07 33.91
C GLU A 578 -1.93 -14.27 35.43
N ASP A 579 -1.92 -15.51 35.93
CA ASP A 579 -1.86 -15.80 37.37
C ASP A 579 -0.43 -15.69 37.97
N ILE A 580 0.61 -15.95 37.18
CA ILE A 580 2.02 -15.83 37.63
C ILE A 580 2.40 -14.35 37.84
N ASP A 581 1.78 -13.43 37.11
CA ASP A 581 2.05 -11.98 37.22
C ASP A 581 1.25 -11.30 38.36
N LEU A 582 0.27 -12.02 38.92
CA LEU A 582 -0.54 -11.60 40.07
C LEU A 582 0.07 -12.00 41.42
N GLU A 583 0.78 -13.13 41.50
CA GLU A 583 1.42 -13.58 42.75
C GLU A 583 2.69 -12.78 43.10
N MET A 584 3.39 -12.18 42.13
CA MET A 584 4.59 -11.38 42.41
C MET A 584 4.33 -9.95 42.94
N ARG A 585 3.07 -9.53 43.08
CA ARG A 585 2.72 -8.18 43.61
C ARG A 585 2.50 -8.14 45.13
N HIS A 586 2.70 -9.24 45.84
CA HIS A 586 2.50 -9.33 47.29
C HIS A 586 3.72 -9.86 48.07
N VAL A 587 4.87 -9.20 47.90
CA VAL A 587 5.96 -9.28 48.87
C VAL A 587 6.10 -7.90 49.54
N PRO A 588 6.02 -7.79 50.88
CA PRO A 588 6.10 -6.50 51.56
C PRO A 588 7.54 -5.96 51.57
N PHE A 589 7.63 -4.64 51.47
CA PHE A 589 8.85 -3.82 51.53
C PHE A 589 9.72 -4.06 52.78
#